data_AF-W1XPZ2-F1
#
_entry.id   AF-W1XPZ2-F1
#
_cell.length_a   1.000
_cell.length_b   1.000
_cell.length_c   1.000
_cell.angle_alpha   90.00
_cell.angle_beta   90.00
_cell.angle_gamma   90.00
#
_symmetry.space_group_name_H-M   'P 1'
#
loop_
_entity.id
_entity.type
_entity.pdbx_description
1 polymer ?
#
loop_
_entity_poly.entity_id
_entity_poly.type
_entity_poly.pdbx_seq_one_letter_code
_entity_poly.pdbx_strand_id
1 'polypeptide(L)'
;HDDGSEGRFGYLTKTKDGRILKSSTMYIRDDTGRIAYLLGINQDITEFVLMHRLLDSLVNTGQEDAGSVEKITTSVSELLDDLLLDVERLVGKPGPLMN
;
A
#
# COMPACT_ATOMS: atom_id res chain seq x y z
N HIS A 1 -10.45 2.24 19.96
CA HIS A 1 -10.30 3.30 18.95
C HIS A 1 -8.95 3.95 19.17
N ASP A 2 -8.06 3.85 18.19
CA ASP A 2 -6.88 4.73 18.11
C ASP A 2 -7.40 6.06 17.55
N ASP A 3 -7.40 7.10 18.37
CA ASP A 3 -7.85 8.45 17.98
C ASP A 3 -6.72 9.27 17.33
N GLY A 4 -5.54 8.67 17.13
CA GLY A 4 -4.36 9.32 16.56
C GLY A 4 -3.66 10.30 17.49
N SER A 5 -4.07 10.39 18.77
CA SER A 5 -3.49 11.32 19.75
C SER A 5 -2.11 10.88 20.25
N GLU A 6 -1.83 9.58 20.23
CA GLU A 6 -0.56 8.98 20.68
C GLU A 6 0.46 8.81 19.55
N GLY A 7 0.00 8.83 18.29
CA GLY A 7 0.87 8.61 17.14
C GLY A 7 0.13 8.12 15.90
N ARG A 8 0.91 7.66 14.93
CA ARG A 8 0.44 6.98 13.71
C ARG A 8 1.16 5.65 13.61
N PHE A 9 0.43 4.55 13.51
CA PHE A 9 1.01 3.21 13.57
C PHE A 9 0.76 2.41 12.31
N GLY A 10 1.78 1.66 11.86
CA GLY A 10 1.65 0.65 10.80
C GLY A 10 1.35 1.20 9.40
N TYR A 11 1.60 2.49 9.14
CA TYR A 11 1.44 3.05 7.80
C TYR A 11 2.61 2.66 6.89
N LEU A 12 2.34 2.58 5.59
CA LEU A 12 3.35 2.22 4.61
C LEU A 12 4.03 3.47 4.04
N THR A 13 5.34 3.40 3.85
CA THR A 13 6.12 4.40 3.12
C THR A 13 7.04 3.73 2.11
N LYS A 14 7.46 4.48 1.09
CA LYS A 14 8.41 4.01 0.08
C LYS A 14 9.64 4.91 0.07
N THR A 15 10.83 4.31 0.15
CA THR A 15 12.09 5.05 0.04
C THR A 15 12.36 5.44 -1.41
N LYS A 16 13.31 6.37 -1.62
CA LYS A 16 13.71 6.79 -2.97
C LYS A 16 14.26 5.65 -3.83
N ASP A 17 14.89 4.67 -3.20
CA ASP A 17 15.41 3.46 -3.85
C ASP A 17 14.39 2.30 -3.91
N GLY A 18 13.13 2.56 -3.54
CA GLY A 18 12.00 1.66 -3.82
C GLY A 18 11.66 0.65 -2.72
N ARG A 19 12.36 0.65 -1.59
CA ARG A 19 12.02 -0.22 -0.45
C ARG A 19 10.69 0.20 0.16
N ILE A 20 9.93 -0.79 0.62
CA ILE A 20 8.66 -0.61 1.33
C ILE A 20 8.94 -0.67 2.83
N LEU A 21 8.64 0.40 3.56
CA LEU A 21 8.77 0.42 5.01
C LEU A 21 7.39 0.37 5.66
N LYS A 22 7.23 -0.48 6.67
CA LYS A 22 6.15 -0.37 7.65
C LYS A 22 6.63 0.55 8.76
N SER A 23 5.98 1.69 8.87
CA SER A 23 6.39 2.78 9.72
C SER A 23 5.40 3.02 10.85
N SER A 24 5.93 3.40 12.01
CA SER A 24 5.17 3.90 13.15
C SER A 24 5.84 5.15 13.68
N THR A 25 5.06 6.17 14.00
CA THR A 25 5.52 7.41 14.65
C THR A 25 4.76 7.59 15.94
N MET A 26 5.46 7.62 17.07
CA MET A 26 4.91 7.92 18.39
C MET A 26 5.18 9.37 18.76
N TYR A 27 4.21 9.99 19.41
CA TYR A 27 4.33 11.36 19.91
C TYR A 27 4.78 11.33 21.37
N ILE A 28 5.89 12.01 21.68
CA ILE A 28 6.39 12.14 23.04
C ILE A 28 6.13 13.58 23.49
N ARG A 29 5.39 13.72 24.58
CA ARG A 29 4.94 15.01 25.09
C ARG A 29 5.80 15.49 26.27
N ASP A 30 5.95 16.80 26.39
CA ASP A 30 6.53 17.44 27.56
C ASP A 30 5.52 17.49 28.73
N ASP A 31 5.96 18.07 29.85
CA ASP A 31 5.15 18.28 31.05
C ASP A 31 3.94 19.23 30.83
N THR A 32 3.94 20.01 29.74
CA THR A 32 2.81 20.85 29.33
C THR A 32 1.82 20.13 28.42
N GLY A 33 2.07 18.87 28.07
CA GLY A 33 1.24 18.05 27.18
C GLY A 33 1.45 18.34 25.68
N ARG A 34 2.43 19.19 25.33
CA ARG A 34 2.76 19.51 23.94
C ARG A 34 3.72 18.47 23.37
N ILE A 35 3.60 18.16 22.08
CA ILE A 35 4.51 17.22 21.41
C ILE A 35 5.90 17.86 21.35
N ALA A 36 6.86 17.27 22.06
CA ALA A 36 8.24 17.71 22.11
C ALA A 36 9.15 16.87 21.19
N TYR A 37 8.83 15.57 21.05
CA TYR A 37 9.62 14.66 20.21
C TYR A 37 8.72 13.68 19.43
N LEU A 38 9.30 13.12 18.38
CA LEU A 38 8.73 12.04 17.59
C LEU A 38 9.67 10.84 17.62
N LEU A 39 9.16 9.66 17.93
CA LEU A 39 9.89 8.40 17.76
C LEU A 39 9.37 7.67 16.53
N GLY A 40 10.21 7.57 15.51
CA GLY A 40 9.92 6.81 14.30
C GLY A 40 10.54 5.41 14.33
N ILE A 41 9.73 4.37 14.10
CA ILE A 41 10.17 3.01 13.86
C ILE A 41 9.85 2.68 12.41
N ASN A 42 10.88 2.36 11.61
CA ASN A 42 10.72 2.06 10.19
C ASN A 42 11.32 0.68 9.89
N GLN A 43 10.46 -0.29 9.58
CA GLN A 43 10.89 -1.64 9.25
C GLN A 43 10.80 -1.85 7.75
N ASP A 44 11.91 -2.22 7.11
CA ASP A 44 11.89 -2.67 5.72
C ASP A 44 11.12 -4.00 5.64
N ILE A 45 10.01 -3.97 4.92
CA ILE A 45 9.14 -5.12 4.71
C ILE A 45 9.08 -5.56 3.25
N THR A 46 9.98 -5.06 2.39
CA THR A 46 9.96 -5.31 0.95
C THR A 46 9.89 -6.80 0.62
N GLU A 47 10.74 -7.61 1.26
CA GLU A 47 10.77 -9.06 1.05
C GLU A 47 9.54 -9.78 1.62
N PHE A 48 8.95 -9.26 2.71
CA PHE A 48 7.70 -9.80 3.25
C PHE A 48 6.52 -9.53 2.31
N VAL A 49 6.49 -8.35 1.68
CA VAL A 49 5.49 -8.01 0.65
C VAL A 49 5.65 -8.91 -0.58
N LEU A 50 6.88 -9.17 -1.02
CA LEU A 50 7.15 -10.10 -2.12
C LEU A 50 6.69 -11.52 -1.76
N MET A 51 7.06 -12.01 -0.59
CA MET A 51 6.65 -13.33 -0.11
C MET A 51 5.12 -13.46 -0.05
N HIS A 52 4.42 -12.45 0.47
CA HIS A 52 2.96 -12.45 0.48
C HIS A 52 2.37 -12.58 -0.92
N ARG A 53 2.87 -11.82 -1.91
CA ARG A 53 2.42 -11.93 -3.31
C ARG A 53 2.68 -13.30 -3.91
N LEU A 54 3.84 -13.89 -3.62
CA LEU A 54 4.20 -15.23 -4.11
C LEU A 54 3.30 -16.30 -3.48
N LEU A 55 3.05 -16.21 -2.17
CA LEU A 55 2.14 -17.10 -1.46
C LEU A 55 0.72 -16.96 -2.01
N ASP A 56 0.22 -15.73 -2.15
CA ASP A 56 -1.11 -15.46 -2.73
C ASP A 56 -1.22 -16.05 -4.13
N SER A 57 -0.23 -15.84 -4.99
CA SER A 57 -0.18 -16.42 -6.34
C SER A 57 -0.14 -17.94 -6.34
N LEU A 58 0.49 -18.55 -5.34
CA LEU A 58 0.62 -20.00 -5.25
C LEU A 58 -0.68 -20.66 -4.76
N VAL A 59 -1.35 -20.04 -3.79
CA VAL A 59 -2.56 -20.59 -3.16
C VAL A 59 -3.84 -20.17 -3.86
N ASN A 60 -3.82 -19.09 -4.64
CA ASN A 60 -4.96 -18.63 -5.42
C ASN A 60 -5.05 -19.39 -6.76
N THR A 61 -5.40 -20.67 -6.68
CA THR A 61 -5.70 -21.52 -7.84
C THR A 61 -7.13 -21.30 -8.32
N GLY A 62 -7.33 -20.19 -9.05
CA GLY A 62 -8.48 -20.02 -9.94
C GLY A 62 -9.85 -19.90 -9.27
N GLN A 63 -10.17 -18.70 -8.81
CA GLN A 63 -11.41 -18.04 -9.20
C GLN A 63 -11.04 -16.60 -9.57
N GLU A 64 -11.40 -16.20 -10.79
CA GLU A 64 -11.54 -14.78 -11.13
C GLU A 64 -12.73 -14.23 -10.34
N ASP A 65 -12.58 -14.09 -9.02
CA ASP A 65 -13.47 -13.23 -8.25
C ASP A 65 -12.97 -11.80 -8.44
N ALA A 66 -13.55 -11.18 -9.46
CA ALA A 66 -13.61 -9.75 -9.60
C ALA A 66 -14.07 -9.13 -8.26
N GLY A 67 -13.16 -8.46 -7.57
CA GLY A 67 -13.48 -7.59 -6.44
C GLY A 67 -13.11 -8.15 -5.08
N SER A 68 -11.86 -7.91 -4.67
CA SER A 68 -11.52 -7.23 -3.41
C SER A 68 -10.08 -7.55 -2.98
N VAL A 69 -9.10 -7.12 -3.77
CA VAL A 69 -7.90 -6.58 -3.12
C VAL A 69 -8.20 -5.11 -2.95
N GLU A 70 -8.41 -4.67 -1.71
CA GLU A 70 -8.39 -3.25 -1.39
C GLU A 70 -6.98 -2.75 -1.73
N LYS A 71 -6.82 -2.27 -2.96
CA LYS A 71 -5.55 -1.85 -3.52
C LYS A 71 -5.16 -0.60 -2.74
N ILE A 72 -4.14 -0.71 -1.89
CA ILE A 72 -3.52 0.47 -1.26
C ILE A 72 -2.88 1.27 -2.38
N THR A 73 -3.64 2.20 -2.93
CA THR A 73 -3.19 3.10 -3.98
C THR A 73 -2.14 4.01 -3.38
N THR A 74 -0.90 3.80 -3.84
CA THR A 74 0.30 4.39 -3.23
C THR A 74 0.59 5.78 -3.81
N SER A 75 -0.17 6.22 -4.82
CA SER A 75 -0.28 7.60 -5.29
C SER A 75 -1.52 7.79 -6.20
N VAL A 76 -1.97 9.03 -6.39
CA VAL A 76 -3.06 9.35 -7.33
C VAL A 76 -2.72 8.96 -8.78
N SER A 77 -1.45 9.07 -9.18
CA SER A 77 -1.00 8.65 -10.53
C SER A 77 -1.17 7.14 -10.73
N GLU A 78 -0.72 6.34 -9.76
CA GLU A 78 -0.87 4.88 -9.86
C GLU A 78 -2.34 4.45 -9.78
N LEU A 79 -3.17 5.17 -9.01
CA LEU A 79 -4.63 4.96 -9.03
C LEU A 79 -5.22 5.30 -10.40
N LEU A 80 -4.81 6.40 -11.03
CA LEU A 80 -5.29 6.77 -12.36
C LEU A 80 -4.89 5.73 -13.40
N ASP A 81 -3.64 5.25 -13.37
CA ASP A 81 -3.15 4.22 -14.29
C ASP A 81 -3.89 2.88 -14.08
N ASP A 82 -4.12 2.51 -12.82
CA ASP A 82 -4.88 1.32 -12.45
C ASP A 82 -6.35 1.40 -12.90
N LEU A 83 -7.00 2.55 -12.69
CA LEU A 83 -8.36 2.79 -13.16
C LEU A 83 -8.44 2.78 -14.68
N LEU A 84 -7.40 3.24 -15.38
CA LEU A 84 -7.32 3.22 -16.84
C LEU A 84 -7.23 1.78 -17.36
N LEU A 85 -6.38 0.97 -16.74
CA LEU A 85 -6.25 -0.48 -17.00
C LEU A 85 -7.54 -1.25 -16.72
N ASP A 86 -8.26 -0.89 -15.64
CA ASP A 86 -9.54 -1.51 -15.31
C ASP A 86 -10.65 -1.11 -16.31
N VAL A 87 -10.64 0.14 -16.80
CA VAL A 87 -11.55 0.58 -17.86
C VAL A 87 -11.26 -0.13 -19.19
N GLU A 88 -9.99 -0.34 -19.55
CA GLU A 88 -9.61 -1.12 -20.75
C GLU A 88 -10.12 -2.57 -20.68
N ARG A 89 -10.07 -3.18 -19.49
CA ARG A 89 -10.61 -4.53 -19.24
C ARG A 89 -12.14 -4.57 -19.30
N LEU A 90 -12.81 -3.57 -18.74
CA LEU A 90 -14.28 -3.49 -18.70
C LEU A 90 -14.90 -3.21 -20.08
N VAL A 91 -14.22 -2.45 -20.93
CA VAL A 91 -14.71 -2.06 -22.27
C VAL A 91 -14.39 -3.12 -23.34
N GLY A 92 -13.59 -4.14 -23.04
CA GLY A 92 -13.50 -5.37 -23.85
C GLY A 92 -13.02 -5.14 -25.28
N LYS A 93 -12.00 -4.31 -25.50
CA LYS A 93 -11.39 -4.15 -26.83
C LYS A 93 -9.90 -4.51 -26.81
N PRO A 94 -9.52 -5.75 -27.17
CA PRO A 94 -8.13 -6.02 -27.52
C PRO A 94 -7.84 -5.35 -28.88
N GLY A 95 -6.96 -4.35 -28.90
CA GLY A 95 -6.24 -3.97 -30.11
C GLY A 95 -4.77 -4.38 -29.91
N PRO A 96 -4.20 -5.28 -30.74
CA PRO A 96 -4.22 -5.19 -32.20
C PRO A 96 -4.50 -6.52 -32.93
N LEU A 97 -5.62 -6.60 -33.65
CA LEU A 97 -5.66 -7.26 -34.95
C LEU A 97 -5.59 -6.14 -36.00
N MET A 98 -4.37 -5.80 -36.42
CA MET A 98 -4.08 -5.09 -37.67
C MET A 98 -3.21 -6.01 -38.51
N ASN A 99 -3.87 -6.94 -39.19
CA ASN A 99 -3.71 -7.37 -40.59
C ASN A 99 -4.60 -8.59 -40.83
#